data_AF-A0A2V2SDX2-F1
#
_entry.id   AF-A0A2V2SDX2-F1
#
_cell.length_a   1.000
_cell.length_b   1.000
_cell.length_c   1.000
_cell.angle_alpha   90.00
_cell.angle_beta   90.00
_cell.angle_gamma   90.00
#
_symmetry.space_group_name_H-M   'P 1'
#
loop_
_entity.id
_entity.type
_entity.pdbx_description
1 polymer ?
#
loop_
_entity_poly.entity_id
_entity_poly.type
_entity_poly.pdbx_seq_one_letter_code
_entity_poly.pdbx_strand_id
1 'polypeptide(L)' 'MRGEKIMRIGPKMLAAKTLVAHNPGTAILPIARAIAPHGRGIRFGYRTVHRAIRAKLIRAEKSGNKYALYAN' A
#
# COMPACT_ATOMS: atom_id res chain seq x y z
N MET A 1 -15.03 24.97 -0.86
CA MET A 1 -15.17 23.62 -0.27
C MET A 1 -14.41 22.62 -1.14
N ARG A 2 -13.30 22.03 -0.65
CA ARG A 2 -12.62 20.95 -1.38
C ARG A 2 -13.45 19.69 -1.15
N GLY A 3 -14.20 19.24 -2.17
CA GLY A 3 -14.93 17.98 -2.11
C GLY A 3 -13.97 16.86 -1.67
N GLU A 4 -14.35 16.11 -0.64
CA GLU A 4 -13.64 14.90 -0.27
C GLU A 4 -13.62 13.99 -1.48
N LYS A 5 -12.45 13.87 -2.11
CA LYS A 5 -12.28 13.04 -3.29
C LYS A 5 -12.42 11.60 -2.80
N ILE A 6 -13.62 11.02 -2.95
CA ILE A 6 -13.91 9.63 -2.58
C ILE A 6 -12.92 8.74 -3.33
N MET A 7 -11.88 8.29 -2.63
CA MET A 7 -10.87 7.40 -3.21
C MET A 7 -11.49 6.02 -3.34
N ARG A 8 -11.82 5.62 -4.56
CA ARG A 8 -12.31 4.27 -4.84
C ARG A 8 -11.27 3.24 -4.40
N ILE A 9 -11.62 2.45 -3.38
CA ILE A 9 -10.82 1.33 -2.89
C ILE A 9 -10.97 0.19 -3.89
N GLY A 10 -9.84 -0.26 -4.44
CA GLY A 10 -9.80 -1.39 -5.38
C GLY A 10 -9.34 -2.70 -4.73
N PRO A 11 -9.60 -3.85 -5.38
CA PRO A 11 -9.24 -5.17 -4.84
C PRO A 11 -7.73 -5.32 -4.57
N LYS A 12 -6.87 -4.70 -5.38
CA LYS A 12 -5.42 -4.72 -5.15
C LYS A 12 -4.96 -3.85 -3.96
N MET A 13 -5.73 -2.82 -3.59
CA MET A 13 -5.46 -2.05 -2.37
C MET A 13 -5.83 -2.86 -1.12
N LEU A 14 -6.95 -3.59 -1.18
CA LEU A 14 -7.32 -4.54 -0.12
C LEU A 14 -6.31 -5.67 -0.01
N ALA A 15 -5.87 -6.26 -1.12
CA ALA A 15 -4.80 -7.27 -1.11
C ALA A 15 -3.51 -6.73 -0.48
N ALA A 16 -3.12 -5.48 -0.78
CA ALA A 16 -1.97 -4.85 -0.15
C ALA A 16 -2.16 -4.71 1.38
N LYS A 17 -3.35 -4.29 1.83
CA LYS A 17 -3.69 -4.23 3.27
C LYS A 17 -3.55 -5.61 3.92
N THR A 18 -4.13 -6.65 3.33
CA THR A 18 -4.07 -8.02 3.85
C THR A 18 -2.62 -8.50 3.98
N LEU A 19 -1.80 -8.28 2.95
CA LEU A 19 -0.38 -8.68 3.01
C LEU A 19 0.40 -7.95 4.10
N VAL A 20 0.12 -6.66 4.32
CA VAL A 20 0.73 -5.90 5.43
C VAL A 20 0.20 -6.37 6.78
N ALA A 21 -1.09 -6.71 6.89
CA ALA A 21 -1.66 -7.24 8.13
C ALA A 21 -0.99 -8.55 8.57
N HIS A 22 -0.63 -9.42 7.61
CA HIS A 22 0.14 -10.63 7.88
C HIS A 22 1.63 -10.39 8.13
N ASN A 23 2.17 -9.22 7.73
CA ASN A 23 3.59 -8.90 7.81
C ASN A 23 3.79 -7.46 8.34
N PRO A 24 3.43 -7.17 9.59
CA PRO A 24 3.58 -5.83 10.15
C PRO A 24 5.04 -5.41 10.22
N GLY A 25 5.32 -4.13 9.97
CA GLY A 25 6.68 -3.58 9.94
C GLY A 25 7.42 -3.79 8.61
N THR A 26 6.79 -4.42 7.62
CA THR A 26 7.41 -4.70 6.32
C THR A 26 7.65 -3.45 5.49
N ALA A 27 8.61 -3.52 4.56
CA ALA A 27 8.88 -2.45 3.61
C ALA A 27 7.86 -2.42 2.45
N ILE A 28 7.78 -1.30 1.73
CA ILE A 28 6.90 -1.17 0.55
C ILE A 28 7.27 -2.15 -0.57
N LEU A 29 8.56 -2.38 -0.81
CA LEU A 29 9.04 -3.14 -1.97
C LEU A 29 8.52 -4.60 -2.00
N PRO A 30 8.61 -5.40 -0.93
CA PRO A 30 8.03 -6.74 -0.89
C PRO A 30 6.53 -6.76 -1.20
N ILE A 31 5.76 -5.85 -0.60
CA ILE A 31 4.31 -5.75 -0.82
C ILE A 31 4.01 -5.36 -2.26
N ALA A 32 4.72 -4.37 -2.80
CA ALA A 32 4.58 -3.92 -4.18
C ALA A 32 4.86 -5.05 -5.18
N ARG A 33 5.87 -5.89 -4.92
CA ARG A 33 6.17 -7.07 -5.75
C ARG A 33 5.05 -8.10 -5.69
N ALA A 34 4.54 -8.39 -4.49
CA ALA A 34 3.49 -9.39 -4.29
C ALA A 34 2.15 -9.02 -4.94
N ILE A 35 1.80 -7.73 -4.99
CA ILE A 35 0.52 -7.28 -5.60
C ILE A 35 0.62 -6.95 -7.09
N ALA A 36 1.83 -6.82 -7.64
CA ALA A 36 2.05 -6.46 -9.03
C ALA A 36 1.48 -7.56 -9.95
N PRO A 37 0.53 -7.24 -10.84
CA PRO A 37 0.04 -8.21 -11.83
C PRO A 37 1.14 -8.64 -12.79
N HIS A 38 1.10 -9.89 -13.27
CA HIS A 38 1.96 -10.33 -14.37
C HIS A 38 1.81 -9.36 -15.57
N GLY A 39 2.94 -8.90 -16.11
CA GLY A 39 2.99 -7.89 -17.19
C GLY A 39 2.86 -6.43 -16.75
N ARG A 40 2.41 -6.14 -15.52
CA ARG A 40 2.38 -4.79 -14.93
C ARG A 40 3.53 -4.67 -13.93
N GLY A 41 4.65 -4.11 -14.41
CA GLY A 41 5.89 -4.01 -13.63
C GLY A 41 5.77 -3.32 -12.27
N ILE A 42 6.84 -3.39 -11.49
CA ILE A 42 6.90 -2.99 -10.07
C ILE A 42 6.36 -1.58 -9.76
N ARG A 43 6.44 -0.64 -10.71
CA ARG A 43 5.85 0.72 -10.59
C ARG A 43 4.36 0.69 -10.29
N PHE A 44 3.62 -0.27 -10.85
CA PHE A 44 2.19 -0.45 -10.56
C PHE A 44 1.96 -0.85 -9.10
N GLY A 45 2.77 -1.79 -8.59
CA GLY A 45 2.74 -2.20 -7.19
C GLY A 45 2.96 -1.02 -6.25
N TYR A 46 4.03 -0.24 -6.47
CA TYR A 46 4.30 0.95 -5.67
C TYR A 46 3.13 1.94 -5.68
N ARG A 47 2.61 2.29 -6.86
CA ARG A 47 1.45 3.20 -6.98
C ARG A 47 0.25 2.69 -6.20
N THR A 48 0.02 1.37 -6.22
CA THR A 48 -1.10 0.75 -5.50
C THR A 48 -0.91 0.82 -3.99
N VAL A 49 0.29 0.53 -3.47
CA VAL A 49 0.61 0.67 -2.04
C VAL A 49 0.47 2.13 -1.59
N HIS A 50 1.00 3.08 -2.35
CA HIS A 50 0.83 4.51 -2.04
C HIS A 50 -0.64 4.96 -2.06
N ARG A 51 -1.47 4.40 -2.96
CA ARG A 51 -2.91 4.66 -2.94
C ARG A 51 -3.58 4.07 -1.70
N ALA A 52 -3.19 2.87 -1.27
CA ALA A 52 -3.68 2.28 -0.03
C ALA A 52 -3.29 3.09 1.21
N ILE A 53 -2.09 3.67 1.24
CA ILE A 53 -1.66 4.61 2.29
C ILE A 53 -2.53 5.88 2.27
N ARG A 54 -2.73 6.50 1.10
CA ARG A 54 -3.58 7.69 0.97
C ARG A 54 -5.03 7.43 1.37
N ALA A 55 -5.53 6.22 1.10
CA ALA A 55 -6.86 5.77 1.51
C ALA A 55 -6.93 5.33 2.98
N LYS A 56 -5.85 5.52 3.76
CA LYS A 56 -5.76 5.14 5.19
C LYS A 56 -6.01 3.64 5.45
N LEU A 57 -5.81 2.77 4.48
CA LEU A 57 -5.86 1.31 4.65
C LEU A 57 -4.56 0.75 5.23
N ILE A 58 -3.45 1.44 4.96
CA ILE A 58 -2.10 1.11 5.42
C ILE A 58 -1.52 2.38 6.05
N ARG A 59 -0.96 2.24 7.24
CA ARG A 59 -0.14 3.25 7.90
C ARG A 59 1.33 2.99 7.56
N ALA A 60 2.04 4.05 7.21
CA ALA A 60 3.49 3.99 7.01
C ALA A 60 4.16 4.79 8.13
N GLU A 61 5.05 4.16 8.87
CA GLU A 61 5.83 4.80 9.93
C GLU A 61 7.30 4.89 9.52
N LYS A 62 7.94 5.99 9.90
CA LYS A 62 9.37 6.15 9.66
C LYS A 62 10.13 5.38 10.76
N SER A 63 10.90 4.38 10.34
CA SER A 63 11.79 3.61 11.20
C SER A 63 13.22 3.83 10.72
N GLY A 64 13.91 4.78 11.37
CA GLY A 64 15.22 5.29 10.95
C GLY A 64 15.19 5.88 9.53
N ASN A 65 15.99 5.31 8.63
CA ASN A 65 16.07 5.72 7.21
C ASN A 65 15.05 5.01 6.31
N LYS A 66 14.15 4.18 6.86
CA LYS A 66 13.20 3.38 6.09
C LYS A 66 11.76 3.66 6.54
N TYR A 67 10.81 3.27 5.70
CA TYR A 67 9.39 3.26 6.05
C TYR A 67 8.95 1.81 6.29
N ALA A 68 8.33 1.60 7.46
CA ALA A 68 7.70 0.37 7.87
C ALA A 68 6.18 0.49 7.69
N LEU A 69 5.54 -0.56 7.17
CA LEU A 69 4.10 -0.57 6.88
C LEU A 69 3.33 -1.35 7.93
N TYR A 70 2.15 -0.84 8.28
CA TYR A 70 1.20 -1.44 9.21
C TYR A 70 -0.21 -1.35 8.62
N ALA A 71 -1.04 -2.38 8.79
CA ALA A 71 -2.43 -2.32 8.36
C ALA A 71 -3.24 -1.52 9.39
N ASN A 72 -4.19 -0.70 8.90
CA ASN A 72 -5.17 -0.02 9.74
C ASN A 72 -6.46 -0.82 9.91
#